data_AF-A0A1X1QTJ8-F1
#
_entry.id   AF-A0A1X1QTJ8-F1
#
_cell.length_a   1.000
_cell.length_b   1.000
_cell.length_c   1.000
_cell.angle_alpha   90.00
_cell.angle_beta   90.00
_cell.angle_gamma   90.00
#
_symmetry.space_group_name_H-M   'P 1'
#
loop_
_entity.id
_entity.type
_entity.pdbx_description
1 polymer ?
#
loop_
_entity_poly.entity_id
_entity_poly.type
_entity_poly.pdbx_seq_one_letter_code
_entity_poly.pdbx_strand_id
1 'polypeptide(L)'
;MNKMEELFEKWEQEIASDHFVKDGIISNKHWEVSSKKILFILKETNNYKGNIAKLIEISVRKKTRLWARPTFHNVGRWAYGLLHYNGEKPSYKLAHKNRKDSLLSCSFINLKKN
;
A
#
# COMPACT_ATOMS: atom_id res chain seq x y z
N MET A 1 -23.79 -1.39 -3.55
CA MET A 1 -22.38 -1.78 -3.78
C MET A 1 -21.83 -0.87 -4.87
N ASN A 2 -20.54 -0.54 -4.88
CA ASN A 2 -19.94 0.25 -5.97
C ASN A 2 -19.89 -0.61 -7.25
N LYS A 3 -20.21 -0.07 -8.44
CA LYS A 3 -20.11 -0.79 -9.74
C LYS A 3 -18.75 -1.48 -9.94
N MET A 4 -17.67 -0.89 -9.42
CA MET A 4 -16.34 -1.50 -9.46
C MET A 4 -16.24 -2.73 -8.55
N GLU A 5 -16.84 -2.72 -7.36
CA GLU A 5 -16.84 -3.87 -6.45
C GLU A 5 -17.58 -5.06 -7.08
N GLU A 6 -18.73 -4.81 -7.71
CA GLU A 6 -19.49 -5.83 -8.46
C GLU A 6 -18.66 -6.43 -9.61
N LEU A 7 -17.92 -5.59 -10.34
CA LEU A 7 -17.03 -6.07 -11.41
C LEU A 7 -15.86 -6.90 -10.86
N PHE A 8 -15.25 -6.46 -9.77
CA PHE A 8 -14.16 -7.18 -9.11
C PHE A 8 -14.63 -8.53 -8.55
N GLU A 9 -15.82 -8.61 -7.97
CA GLU A 9 -16.42 -9.85 -7.49
C GLU A 9 -16.72 -10.81 -8.65
N LYS A 10 -17.31 -10.30 -9.74
CA LYS A 10 -17.56 -11.10 -10.93
C LYS A 10 -16.27 -11.66 -11.52
N TRP A 11 -15.23 -10.84 -11.68
CA TRP A 11 -13.95 -11.30 -12.20
C TRP A 11 -13.24 -12.28 -11.27
N GLU A 12 -13.33 -12.12 -9.95
CA GLU A 12 -12.78 -13.09 -9.01
C GLU A 12 -13.45 -14.47 -9.16
N GLN A 13 -14.77 -14.50 -9.36
CA GLN A 13 -15.52 -15.73 -9.61
C GLN A 13 -15.19 -16.37 -10.97
N GLU A 14 -15.08 -15.55 -12.02
CA GLU A 14 -14.80 -16.04 -13.40
C GLU A 14 -13.36 -16.52 -13.58
N ILE A 15 -12.39 -15.80 -13.01
CA ILE A 15 -10.96 -16.16 -13.12
C ILE A 15 -10.64 -17.34 -12.20
N ALA A 16 -11.38 -17.50 -11.09
CA ALA A 16 -11.23 -18.58 -10.10
C ALA A 16 -9.76 -18.86 -9.73
N SER A 17 -8.94 -17.81 -9.68
CA SER A 17 -7.50 -17.92 -9.45
C SER A 17 -7.16 -17.34 -8.09
N ASP A 18 -6.29 -18.04 -7.37
CA ASP A 18 -5.64 -17.50 -6.19
C ASP A 18 -4.86 -16.20 -6.49
N HIS A 19 -4.65 -15.85 -7.77
CA HIS A 19 -3.82 -14.74 -8.25
C HIS A 19 -4.61 -13.47 -8.53
N PHE A 20 -5.90 -13.46 -8.26
CA PHE A 20 -6.69 -12.23 -8.37
C PHE A 20 -6.22 -11.22 -7.31
N VAL A 21 -5.84 -10.02 -7.76
CA VAL A 21 -5.32 -8.94 -6.93
C VAL A 21 -6.34 -7.82 -6.84
N LYS A 22 -6.91 -7.63 -5.65
CA LYS A 22 -7.82 -6.51 -5.32
C LYS A 22 -7.09 -5.33 -4.67
N ASP A 23 -5.77 -5.39 -4.58
CA ASP A 23 -4.95 -4.32 -4.02
C ASP A 23 -5.02 -3.06 -4.90
N GLY A 24 -4.50 -1.94 -4.40
CA GLY A 24 -4.47 -0.69 -5.15
C GLY A 24 -4.15 0.50 -4.27
N ILE A 25 -4.86 1.60 -4.49
CA ILE A 25 -4.71 2.83 -3.70
C ILE A 25 -5.02 2.55 -2.23
N ILE A 26 -4.12 2.97 -1.33
CA ILE A 26 -4.28 2.77 0.12
C ILE A 26 -5.36 3.71 0.69
N SER A 27 -5.36 4.97 0.28
CA SER A 27 -6.38 5.94 0.69
C SER A 27 -6.65 6.96 -0.41
N ASN A 28 -7.84 6.91 -1.01
CA ASN A 28 -8.22 7.84 -2.09
C ASN A 28 -8.02 9.31 -1.69
N LYS A 29 -8.42 9.68 -0.45
CA LYS A 29 -8.25 11.05 0.06
C LYS A 29 -6.78 11.53 0.00
N HIS A 30 -5.85 10.68 0.41
CA HIS A 30 -4.43 11.04 0.46
C HIS A 30 -3.76 10.90 -0.91
N TRP A 31 -4.22 9.94 -1.69
CA TRP A 31 -3.80 9.73 -3.07
C TRP A 31 -4.09 10.96 -3.90
N GLU A 32 -5.34 11.44 -3.94
CA GLU A 32 -5.75 12.55 -4.82
C GLU A 32 -4.92 13.82 -4.60
N VAL A 33 -4.71 14.19 -3.33
CA VAL A 33 -3.94 15.40 -2.97
C VAL A 33 -2.43 15.24 -3.11
N SER A 34 -1.92 14.01 -3.32
CA SER A 34 -0.50 13.76 -3.51
C SER A 34 -0.04 14.17 -4.91
N SER A 35 0.99 15.01 -4.96
CA SER A 35 1.60 15.47 -6.23
C SER A 35 2.35 14.37 -6.97
N LYS A 36 2.88 13.37 -6.25
CA LYS A 36 3.53 12.20 -6.83
C LYS A 36 2.69 10.96 -6.56
N LYS A 37 2.50 10.13 -7.58
CA LYS A 37 1.75 8.88 -7.52
C LYS A 37 2.77 7.73 -7.46
N ILE A 38 2.82 7.02 -6.34
CA ILE A 38 3.80 5.96 -6.10
C ILE A 38 3.07 4.64 -5.98
N LEU A 39 3.45 3.68 -6.81
CA LEU A 39 3.01 2.28 -6.71
C LEU A 39 4.17 1.43 -6.19
N PHE A 40 3.94 0.76 -5.06
CA PHE A 40 4.82 -0.31 -4.59
C PHE A 40 4.32 -1.65 -5.10
N ILE A 41 5.19 -2.37 -5.82
CA ILE A 41 4.97 -3.75 -6.20
C ILE A 41 5.82 -4.62 -5.28
N LEU A 42 5.18 -5.37 -4.40
CA LEU A 42 5.85 -6.36 -3.57
C LEU A 42 5.71 -7.75 -4.16
N LYS A 43 6.73 -8.56 -3.91
CA LYS A 43 6.75 -10.00 -4.16
C LYS A 43 6.75 -10.69 -2.79
N GLU A 44 5.89 -11.70 -2.62
CA GLU A 44 5.82 -12.59 -1.44
C GLU A 44 5.32 -11.92 -0.13
N THR A 45 4.01 -12.03 0.14
CA THR A 45 3.38 -11.60 1.41
C THR A 45 3.18 -12.72 2.43
N ASN A 46 4.03 -13.75 2.43
CA ASN A 46 3.89 -14.90 3.34
C ASN A 46 2.47 -15.48 3.33
N ASN A 47 1.91 -15.72 2.14
CA ASN A 47 0.55 -16.25 1.94
C ASN A 47 -0.59 -15.36 2.47
N TYR A 48 -0.38 -14.04 2.59
CA TYR A 48 -1.49 -13.12 2.87
C TYR A 48 -2.48 -13.10 1.70
N LYS A 49 -3.71 -13.55 1.95
CA LYS A 49 -4.78 -13.64 0.94
C LYS A 49 -5.67 -12.39 0.84
N GLY A 50 -5.51 -11.43 1.75
CA GLY A 50 -6.36 -10.23 1.81
C GLY A 50 -5.83 -9.06 0.97
N ASN A 51 -6.55 -7.93 1.03
CA ASN A 51 -6.15 -6.68 0.40
C ASN A 51 -5.10 -5.95 1.27
N ILE A 52 -3.85 -5.90 0.79
CA ILE A 52 -2.74 -5.32 1.55
C ILE A 52 -2.88 -3.80 1.68
N ALA A 53 -3.42 -3.13 0.66
CA ALA A 53 -3.65 -1.69 0.68
C ALA A 53 -4.64 -1.33 1.80
N LYS A 54 -5.73 -2.11 1.94
CA LYS A 54 -6.70 -1.95 3.01
C LYS A 54 -6.10 -2.25 4.39
N LEU A 55 -5.27 -3.29 4.48
CA LEU A 55 -4.56 -3.61 5.73
C LEU A 55 -3.65 -2.45 6.16
N ILE A 56 -2.91 -1.83 5.24
CA ILE A 56 -2.07 -0.66 5.52
C ILE A 56 -2.94 0.50 6.00
N GLU A 57 -4.02 0.84 5.29
CA GLU A 57 -4.92 1.95 5.63
C GLU A 57 -5.41 1.84 7.09
N ILE A 58 -5.90 0.65 7.47
CA ILE A 58 -6.37 0.37 8.83
C ILE A 58 -5.21 0.43 9.83
N SER A 59 -4.06 -0.13 9.46
CA SER A 59 -2.89 -0.24 10.33
C SER A 59 -2.26 1.11 10.65
N VAL A 60 -2.36 2.12 9.79
CA VAL A 60 -1.86 3.47 10.13
C VAL A 60 -2.61 4.03 11.34
N ARG A 61 -3.92 3.76 11.44
CA ARG A 61 -4.81 4.30 12.49
C ARG A 61 -4.95 3.41 13.72
N LYS A 62 -4.62 2.12 13.62
CA LYS A 62 -4.77 1.13 14.68
C LYS A 62 -3.46 0.42 14.97
N LYS A 63 -3.24 -0.01 16.22
CA LYS A 63 -2.08 -0.83 16.55
C LYS A 63 -2.27 -2.24 15.98
N THR A 64 -1.56 -2.56 14.90
CA THR A 64 -1.58 -3.89 14.25
C THR A 64 -0.18 -4.50 14.20
N ARG A 65 -0.11 -5.81 13.95
CA ARG A 65 1.16 -6.55 13.77
C ARG A 65 1.91 -6.15 12.49
N LEU A 66 1.30 -5.39 11.57
CA LEU A 66 1.96 -4.92 10.34
C LEU A 66 3.25 -4.16 10.66
N TRP A 67 3.20 -3.33 11.71
CA TRP A 67 4.34 -2.53 12.17
C TRP A 67 5.33 -3.26 13.05
N ALA A 68 5.08 -4.53 13.39
CA ALA A 68 6.08 -5.36 14.07
C ALA A 68 7.17 -5.83 13.08
N ARG A 69 6.96 -5.64 11.77
CA ARG A 69 7.88 -6.08 10.71
C ARG A 69 8.70 -4.91 10.17
N PRO A 70 10.04 -5.04 10.04
CA PRO A 70 10.90 -3.98 9.50
C PRO A 70 10.53 -3.52 8.08
N THR A 71 9.96 -4.41 7.26
CA THR A 71 9.61 -4.13 5.86
C THR A 71 8.75 -2.89 5.71
N PHE A 72 7.63 -2.80 6.44
CA PHE A 72 6.72 -1.64 6.33
C PHE A 72 7.31 -0.35 6.92
N HIS A 73 8.31 -0.46 7.81
CA HIS A 73 9.07 0.71 8.23
C HIS A 73 10.01 1.22 7.13
N ASN A 74 10.64 0.33 6.38
CA ASN A 74 11.47 0.69 5.23
C ASN A 74 10.63 1.30 4.12
N VAL A 75 9.58 0.61 3.70
CA VAL A 75 8.70 1.08 2.62
C VAL A 75 8.05 2.42 2.97
N GLY A 76 7.64 2.63 4.22
CA GLY A 76 7.11 3.93 4.65
C GLY A 76 8.14 5.07 4.64
N ARG A 77 9.40 4.78 4.97
CA ARG A 77 10.49 5.78 4.84
C ARG A 77 10.82 6.08 3.38
N TRP A 78 10.78 5.06 2.51
CA TRP A 78 10.95 5.24 1.08
C TRP A 78 9.80 6.06 0.48
N ALA A 79 8.57 5.78 0.87
CA ALA A 79 7.40 6.56 0.48
C ALA A 79 7.60 8.04 0.83
N TYR A 80 7.99 8.35 2.08
CA TYR A 80 8.30 9.73 2.46
C TYR A 80 9.40 10.35 1.58
N GLY A 81 10.50 9.62 1.39
CA GLY A 81 11.63 10.05 0.58
C GLY A 81 11.21 10.40 -0.85
N LEU A 82 10.49 9.51 -1.53
CA LEU A 82 10.03 9.69 -2.90
C LEU A 82 9.02 10.83 -3.03
N LEU A 83 8.05 10.93 -2.11
CA LEU A 83 7.04 12.00 -2.11
C LEU A 83 7.70 13.38 -1.99
N HIS A 84 8.69 13.51 -1.10
CA HIS A 84 9.32 14.79 -0.76
C HIS A 84 10.64 15.04 -1.47
N TYR A 85 11.07 14.16 -2.38
CA TYR A 85 12.28 14.39 -3.16
C TYR A 85 12.07 15.58 -4.10
N ASN A 86 12.95 16.57 -3.97
CA ASN A 86 12.96 17.82 -4.71
C ASN A 86 14.36 18.12 -5.29
N GLY A 87 15.17 17.08 -5.50
CA GLY A 87 16.60 17.18 -5.85
C GLY A 87 17.51 16.83 -4.68
N GLU A 88 17.03 16.99 -3.44
CA GLU A 88 17.77 16.64 -2.22
C GLU A 88 17.11 15.51 -1.44
N LYS A 89 17.94 14.67 -0.80
CA LYS A 89 17.47 13.56 0.02
C LYS A 89 16.86 14.08 1.34
N PRO A 90 15.59 13.78 1.65
CA PRO A 90 14.98 14.20 2.90
C PRO A 90 15.65 13.57 4.13
N SER A 91 15.60 14.27 5.26
CA SER A 91 16.15 13.78 6.54
C SER A 91 15.56 12.43 6.95
N TYR A 92 16.42 11.51 7.36
CA TYR A 92 16.00 10.22 7.90
C TYR A 92 15.07 10.35 9.11
N LYS A 93 15.30 11.34 9.99
CA LYS A 93 14.46 11.57 11.18
C LYS A 93 13.03 11.94 10.77
N LEU A 94 12.88 12.80 9.76
CA LEU A 94 11.57 13.18 9.22
C LEU A 94 10.90 11.99 8.50
N ALA A 95 11.66 11.26 7.69
CA ALA A 95 11.16 10.06 7.04
C ALA A 95 10.68 9.01 8.05
N HIS A 96 11.44 8.80 9.14
CA HIS A 96 11.05 7.86 10.18
C HIS A 96 9.80 8.31 10.92
N LYS A 97 9.69 9.58 11.28
CA LYS A 97 8.52 10.15 11.96
C LYS A 97 7.24 10.00 11.12
N ASN A 98 7.32 10.30 9.83
CA ASN A 98 6.16 10.35 8.93
C ASN A 98 5.93 9.06 8.11
N ARG A 99 6.69 7.99 8.36
CA ARG A 99 6.69 6.77 7.53
C ARG A 99 5.31 6.12 7.36
N LYS A 100 4.46 6.19 8.38
CA LYS A 100 3.14 5.56 8.35
C LYS A 100 2.18 6.36 7.48
N ASP A 101 2.10 7.66 7.73
CA ASP A 101 1.19 8.55 7.01
C ASP A 101 1.58 8.68 5.53
N SER A 102 2.88 8.64 5.24
CA SER A 102 3.38 8.68 3.85
C SER A 102 2.87 7.52 3.00
N LEU A 103 2.59 6.36 3.60
CA LEU A 103 2.03 5.22 2.88
C LEU A 103 0.58 5.44 2.47
N LEU A 104 -0.17 6.30 3.17
CA LEU A 104 -1.57 6.57 2.81
C LEU A 104 -1.68 7.22 1.41
N SER A 105 -0.66 7.97 1.00
CA SER A 105 -0.57 8.62 -0.33
C SER A 105 -0.05 7.69 -1.43
N CYS A 106 0.15 6.40 -1.16
CA CYS A 106 0.68 5.43 -2.12
C CYS A 106 -0.39 4.43 -2.55
N SER A 107 -0.09 3.71 -3.62
CA SER A 107 -0.76 2.48 -4.00
C SER A 107 0.17 1.28 -3.79
N PHE A 108 -0.45 0.12 -3.68
CA PHE A 108 0.22 -1.11 -3.36
C PHE A 108 -0.35 -2.24 -4.20
N ILE A 109 0.51 -3.09 -4.75
CA ILE A 109 0.15 -4.33 -5.43
C ILE A 109 1.04 -5.42 -4.87
N ASN A 110 0.44 -6.52 -4.43
CA ASN A 110 1.20 -7.70 -4.07
C ASN A 110 1.07 -8.80 -5.14
N LEU A 111 2.20 -9.19 -5.70
CA LEU A 111 2.28 -10.31 -6.63
C LEU A 111 2.35 -11.61 -5.83
N LYS A 112 1.33 -12.46 -6.01
CA LYS A 112 1.30 -13.82 -5.48
C LYS A 112 2.17 -14.71 -6.35
N LYS A 113 3.01 -15.55 -5.74
CA LYS A 113 3.95 -16.44 -6.42
C LYS A 113 3.38 -17.86 -6.43
N ASN A 114 3.60 -18.56 -7.55
CA ASN A 114 3.43 -20.00 -7.67
C ASN A 114 4.42 -20.75 -6.79
#